data_AF-A0A2C1Z619-F1
#
_entry.id   AF-A0A2C1Z619-F1
#
_cell.length_a   1.000
_cell.length_b   1.000
_cell.length_c   1.000
_cell.angle_alpha   90.00
_cell.angle_beta   90.00
_cell.angle_gamma   90.00
#
_symmetry.space_group_name_H-M   'P 1'
#
loop_
_entity.id
_entity.type
_entity.pdbx_description
1 polymer ?
#
loop_
_entity_poly.entity_id
_entity_poly.type
_entity_poly.pdbx_seq_one_letter_code
_entity_poly.pdbx_strand_id
1 'polypeptide(L)'
;MSNSRKKHLIAKRIAEELKDVEVVHLGGGLPRMVADYVADKDVKIILQSARHIDLAVLEALEVDEKGNLAIDIVSGTGSELDLVTGAQKVIIAMTHTTNNGTPKILRECRLPLTAVGHVDLIVTDLGVIEVTSNGLLLKEMASGVGLEDILKNTEADLFISDELKTAASI
;
A
#
# COMPACT_ATOMS: atom_id res chain seq x y z
N MET A 1 1.79 19.40 3.52
CA MET A 1 2.87 18.53 4.03
C MET A 1 3.82 18.17 2.90
N SER A 2 5.14 18.13 3.11
CA SER A 2 6.10 17.81 2.05
C SER A 2 6.02 16.34 1.63
N ASN A 3 6.28 16.03 0.36
CA ASN A 3 6.19 14.66 -0.18
C ASN A 3 7.12 13.68 0.57
N SER A 4 8.33 14.12 0.90
CA SER A 4 9.27 13.33 1.72
C SER A 4 8.67 12.91 3.06
N ARG A 5 7.99 13.83 3.77
CA ARG A 5 7.37 13.54 5.07
C ARG A 5 6.21 12.54 4.95
N LYS A 6 5.40 12.63 3.89
CA LYS A 6 4.32 11.68 3.59
C LYS A 6 4.86 10.24 3.47
N LYS A 7 5.98 10.06 2.75
CA LYS A 7 6.61 8.74 2.57
C LYS A 7 7.04 8.08 3.88
N HIS A 8 7.59 8.88 4.81
CA HIS A 8 8.01 8.40 6.13
C HIS A 8 6.82 7.92 6.98
N LEU A 9 5.69 8.63 6.91
CA LEU A 9 4.46 8.27 7.62
C LEU A 9 3.86 6.96 7.10
N ILE A 10 3.77 6.82 5.77
CA ILE A 10 3.34 5.58 5.12
C ILE A 10 4.24 4.41 5.54
N ALA A 11 5.56 4.59 5.43
CA ALA A 11 6.53 3.54 5.79
C ALA A 11 6.41 3.12 7.26
N LYS A 12 6.24 4.08 8.17
CA LYS A 12 6.07 3.82 9.60
C LYS A 12 4.80 3.01 9.88
N ARG A 13 3.67 3.32 9.23
CA ARG A 13 2.42 2.57 9.40
C ARG A 13 2.55 1.14 8.89
N ILE A 14 3.21 0.94 7.74
CA ILE A 14 3.41 -0.41 7.19
C ILE A 14 4.28 -1.27 8.12
N ALA A 15 5.24 -0.68 8.81
CA ALA A 15 6.06 -1.39 9.80
C ALA A 15 5.24 -1.98 10.98
N GLU A 16 4.00 -1.54 11.18
CA GLU A 16 3.07 -2.10 12.16
C GLU A 16 2.37 -3.38 11.66
N GLU A 17 2.37 -3.64 10.34
CA GLU A 17 1.82 -4.86 9.74
C GLU A 17 2.77 -6.06 9.83
N LEU A 18 4.06 -5.81 10.08
CA LEU A 18 5.11 -6.83 10.09
C LEU A 18 5.11 -7.64 11.40
N LYS A 19 5.23 -8.97 11.28
CA LYS A 19 5.33 -9.91 12.42
C LYS A 19 6.73 -10.48 12.61
N ASP A 20 6.98 -11.01 13.81
CA ASP A 20 8.29 -11.46 14.33
C ASP A 20 8.96 -12.61 13.52
N VAL A 21 8.25 -13.25 12.58
CA VAL A 21 8.76 -14.38 11.78
C VAL A 21 8.27 -14.33 10.33
N GLU A 22 8.07 -13.14 9.76
CA GLU A 22 7.66 -12.99 8.35
C GLU A 22 8.85 -12.83 7.41
N VAL A 23 8.82 -13.53 6.28
CA VAL A 23 9.67 -13.24 5.13
C VAL A 23 9.04 -12.08 4.35
N VAL A 24 9.69 -10.92 4.41
CA VAL A 24 9.16 -9.67 3.84
C VAL A 24 9.98 -9.25 2.64
N HIS A 25 9.31 -9.00 1.52
CA HIS A 25 9.91 -8.31 0.39
C HIS A 25 9.55 -6.83 0.41
N LEU A 26 10.56 -5.96 0.37
CA LEU A 26 10.40 -4.52 0.21
C LEU A 26 10.93 -4.11 -1.16
N GLY A 27 10.05 -3.54 -2.00
CA GLY A 27 10.44 -2.95 -3.28
C GLY A 27 11.39 -1.75 -3.12
N GLY A 28 11.84 -1.19 -4.25
CA GLY A 28 12.62 0.05 -4.27
C GLY A 28 11.81 1.26 -3.77
N GLY A 29 12.49 2.37 -3.47
CA GLY A 29 11.82 3.64 -3.14
C GLY A 29 11.17 3.65 -1.76
N LEU A 30 9.86 3.95 -1.70
CA LEU A 30 9.12 4.09 -0.45
C LEU A 30 9.05 2.79 0.38
N PRO A 31 8.74 1.61 -0.19
CA PRO A 31 8.77 0.34 0.54
C PRO A 31 10.10 0.07 1.27
N ARG A 32 11.25 0.41 0.68
CA ARG A 32 12.55 0.25 1.34
C ARG A 32 12.66 1.02 2.66
N MET A 33 11.99 2.16 2.78
CA MET A 33 12.00 2.99 4.01
C MET A 33 11.30 2.30 5.19
N VAL A 34 10.47 1.27 4.94
CA VAL A 34 9.83 0.49 6.02
C VAL A 34 10.88 -0.15 6.93
N ALA A 35 12.03 -0.56 6.37
CA ALA A 35 13.12 -1.16 7.12
C ALA A 35 13.69 -0.26 8.23
N ASP A 36 13.61 1.06 8.05
CA ASP A 36 14.12 2.03 9.04
C ASP A 36 13.26 2.07 10.32
N TYR A 37 12.02 1.57 10.26
CA TYR A 37 11.06 1.59 11.38
C TYR A 37 10.87 0.25 12.09
N VAL A 38 11.63 -0.78 11.69
CA VAL A 38 11.68 -2.10 12.34
C VAL A 38 12.98 -2.34 13.12
N ALA A 39 13.95 -1.42 13.05
CA ALA A 39 15.30 -1.60 13.61
C ALA A 39 15.36 -1.80 15.14
N ASP A 40 14.32 -1.46 15.90
CA ASP A 40 14.24 -1.62 17.36
C ASP A 40 13.34 -2.79 17.81
N LYS A 41 12.78 -3.57 16.87
CA LYS A 41 12.07 -4.82 17.17
C LYS A 41 13.04 -5.97 16.86
N ASP A 42 12.99 -7.08 17.59
CA ASP A 42 13.77 -8.32 17.33
C ASP A 42 13.37 -9.01 16.00
N VAL A 43 13.14 -8.25 14.93
CA VAL A 43 12.67 -8.70 13.63
C VAL A 43 13.84 -9.29 12.86
N LYS A 44 13.80 -10.60 12.67
CA LYS A 44 14.79 -11.33 11.88
C LYS A 44 14.49 -11.18 10.38
N ILE A 45 15.09 -10.16 9.76
CA ILE A 45 14.96 -9.92 8.31
C ILE A 45 15.76 -10.98 7.53
N ILE A 46 15.08 -11.82 6.75
CA ILE A 46 15.68 -12.84 5.87
C ILE A 46 15.50 -12.42 4.41
N LEU A 47 16.61 -12.24 3.69
CA LEU A 47 16.60 -11.93 2.25
C LEU A 47 16.56 -13.24 1.44
N GLN A 48 15.46 -13.49 0.71
CA GLN A 48 15.26 -14.68 -0.12
C GLN A 48 14.70 -14.36 -1.52
N SER A 49 14.81 -15.33 -2.43
CA SER A 49 14.22 -15.27 -3.78
C SER A 49 12.70 -15.55 -3.74
N ALA A 50 11.98 -15.03 -4.74
CA ALA A 50 10.53 -14.74 -4.77
C ALA A 50 9.52 -15.88 -4.55
N ARG A 51 9.92 -17.10 -4.17
CA ARG A 51 9.05 -18.28 -4.22
C ARG A 51 8.31 -18.68 -2.94
N HIS A 52 8.54 -18.02 -1.79
CA HIS A 52 7.79 -18.24 -0.55
C HIS A 52 7.88 -16.98 0.34
N ILE A 53 7.17 -15.92 -0.04
CA ILE A 53 7.17 -14.65 0.71
C ILE A 53 5.83 -14.54 1.46
N ASP A 54 5.88 -14.22 2.75
CA ASP A 54 4.66 -14.04 3.53
C ASP A 54 4.00 -12.68 3.18
N LEU A 55 4.83 -11.65 3.00
CA LEU A 55 4.36 -10.29 2.76
C LEU A 55 5.22 -9.54 1.74
N ALA A 56 4.60 -8.92 0.74
CA ALA A 56 5.25 -8.04 -0.22
C ALA A 56 4.74 -6.60 -0.07
N VAL A 57 5.66 -5.63 0.01
CA VAL A 57 5.35 -4.20 0.02
C VAL A 57 5.88 -3.56 -1.26
N LEU A 58 5.00 -2.93 -2.04
CA LEU A 58 5.32 -2.38 -3.36
C LEU A 58 4.74 -0.97 -3.54
N GLU A 59 5.32 -0.18 -4.45
CA GLU A 59 4.67 1.04 -4.95
C GLU A 59 3.78 0.70 -6.15
N ALA A 60 2.64 1.38 -6.28
CA ALA A 60 1.80 1.33 -7.47
C ALA A 60 1.53 2.73 -8.03
N LEU A 61 1.32 2.80 -9.34
CA LEU A 61 0.79 3.98 -10.01
C LEU A 61 -0.72 4.07 -9.85
N GLU A 62 -1.41 2.94 -9.98
CA GLU A 62 -2.87 2.85 -9.82
C GLU A 62 -3.22 1.55 -9.09
N VAL A 63 -4.28 1.61 -8.29
CA VAL A 63 -4.96 0.45 -7.71
C VAL A 63 -6.45 0.62 -7.91
N ASP A 64 -7.18 -0.45 -8.21
CA ASP A 64 -8.63 -0.40 -8.37
C ASP A 64 -9.43 -1.13 -7.30
N GLU A 65 -10.76 -1.01 -7.39
CA GLU A 65 -11.70 -1.54 -6.41
C GLU A 65 -11.66 -3.06 -6.23
N LYS A 66 -11.09 -3.78 -7.20
CA LYS A 66 -10.95 -5.23 -7.20
C LYS A 66 -9.58 -5.67 -6.71
N GLY A 67 -8.72 -4.74 -6.31
CA GLY A 67 -7.35 -5.03 -5.92
C GLY A 67 -6.45 -5.34 -7.10
N ASN A 68 -6.79 -4.87 -8.31
CA ASN A 68 -5.83 -4.86 -9.41
C ASN A 68 -4.83 -3.73 -9.20
N LEU A 69 -3.61 -3.90 -9.69
CA LEU A 69 -2.59 -2.86 -9.59
C LEU A 69 -1.87 -2.66 -10.92
N ALA A 70 -1.47 -1.42 -11.16
CA ALA A 70 -0.59 -1.05 -12.27
C ALA A 70 0.67 -0.37 -11.72
N ILE A 71 1.83 -0.91 -12.12
CA ILE A 71 3.14 -0.28 -11.90
C ILE A 71 3.63 0.37 -13.20
N ASP A 72 4.64 1.22 -13.10
CA ASP A 72 5.32 1.73 -14.29
C ASP A 72 6.09 0.60 -14.98
N ILE A 73 5.63 0.17 -16.16
CA ILE A 73 6.25 -0.92 -16.93
C ILE A 73 7.59 -0.49 -17.54
N VAL A 74 7.85 0.82 -17.68
CA VAL A 74 9.09 1.34 -18.27
C VAL A 74 10.23 1.32 -17.24
N SER A 75 9.91 1.52 -15.96
CA SER A 75 10.88 1.43 -14.86
C SER A 75 10.80 0.12 -14.08
N GLY A 76 9.72 -0.63 -14.23
CA GLY A 76 9.50 -1.94 -13.63
C GLY A 76 10.37 -3.00 -14.27
N THR A 77 11.05 -3.79 -13.46
CA THR A 77 12.02 -4.78 -13.94
C THR A 77 11.37 -6.09 -14.39
N GLY A 78 10.03 -6.18 -14.33
CA GLY A 78 9.26 -7.39 -14.55
C GLY A 78 9.36 -8.39 -13.38
N SER A 79 10.24 -8.15 -12.42
CA SER A 79 10.42 -8.99 -11.23
C SER A 79 9.33 -8.78 -10.19
N GLU A 80 8.64 -7.65 -10.24
CA GLU A 80 7.55 -7.28 -9.34
C GLU A 80 6.32 -8.18 -9.53
N LEU A 81 6.10 -8.75 -10.72
CA LEU A 81 5.00 -9.66 -10.99
C LEU A 81 5.15 -11.01 -10.24
N ASP A 82 6.34 -11.58 -10.26
CA ASP A 82 6.64 -12.82 -9.53
C ASP A 82 6.48 -12.61 -8.02
N LEU A 83 6.76 -11.41 -7.54
CA LEU A 83 6.63 -11.04 -6.13
C LEU A 83 5.16 -10.90 -5.71
N VAL A 84 4.35 -10.23 -6.53
CA VAL A 84 2.91 -10.07 -6.26
C VAL A 84 2.21 -11.43 -6.25
N THR A 85 2.53 -12.30 -7.22
CA THR A 85 1.88 -13.61 -7.34
C THR A 85 2.41 -14.65 -6.35
N GLY A 86 3.63 -14.47 -5.83
CA GLY A 86 4.26 -15.36 -4.85
C GLY A 86 4.04 -15.00 -3.38
N ALA A 87 3.47 -13.82 -3.09
CA ALA A 87 3.22 -13.35 -1.74
C ALA A 87 1.87 -13.81 -1.18
N GLN A 88 1.80 -14.14 0.12
CA GLN A 88 0.52 -14.43 0.77
C GLN A 88 -0.30 -13.16 1.05
N LYS A 89 0.39 -12.02 1.25
CA LYS A 89 -0.21 -10.70 1.43
C LYS A 89 0.57 -9.65 0.65
N VAL A 90 -0.13 -8.78 -0.08
CA VAL A 90 0.43 -7.66 -0.84
C VAL A 90 -0.08 -6.35 -0.29
N ILE A 91 0.86 -5.50 0.13
CA ILE A 91 0.61 -4.15 0.62
C ILE A 91 1.12 -3.15 -0.41
N ILE A 92 0.23 -2.29 -0.88
CA ILE A 92 0.59 -1.14 -1.70
C ILE A 92 0.87 0.07 -0.83
N ALA A 93 2.06 0.62 -0.99
CA ALA A 93 2.55 1.77 -0.30
C ALA A 93 2.66 2.93 -1.30
N MET A 94 1.76 3.92 -1.19
CA MET A 94 1.66 4.96 -2.22
C MET A 94 1.14 6.28 -1.67
N THR A 95 1.47 7.40 -2.29
CA THR A 95 0.69 8.62 -2.08
C THR A 95 -0.71 8.42 -2.66
N HIS A 96 -1.72 8.99 -2.00
CA HIS A 96 -3.12 8.82 -2.36
C HIS A 96 -3.46 9.46 -3.72
N THR A 97 -2.83 10.59 -4.00
CA THR A 97 -2.93 11.30 -5.28
C THR A 97 -1.57 11.46 -5.95
N THR A 98 -1.59 11.81 -7.23
CA THR A 98 -0.42 12.33 -7.94
C THR A 98 -0.02 13.72 -7.41
N ASN A 99 1.12 14.24 -7.86
CA ASN A 99 1.55 15.61 -7.53
C ASN A 99 0.57 16.69 -7.99
N ASN A 100 -0.28 16.37 -8.98
CA ASN A 100 -1.29 17.28 -9.51
C ASN A 100 -2.67 17.09 -8.86
N GLY A 101 -2.77 16.23 -7.81
CA GLY A 101 -4.02 15.96 -7.11
C GLY A 101 -4.93 14.94 -7.79
N THR A 102 -4.49 14.27 -8.86
CA THR A 102 -5.27 13.22 -9.50
C THR A 102 -5.34 11.98 -8.60
N PRO A 103 -6.53 11.41 -8.33
CA PRO A 103 -6.67 10.15 -7.60
C PRO A 103 -5.88 9.02 -8.23
N LYS A 104 -5.35 8.12 -7.39
CA LYS A 104 -4.67 6.89 -7.82
C LYS A 104 -5.40 5.61 -7.40
N ILE A 105 -6.46 5.75 -6.60
CA ILE A 105 -7.36 4.66 -6.19
C ILE A 105 -8.65 4.82 -6.99
N LEU A 106 -8.87 3.90 -7.94
CA LEU A 106 -9.82 4.06 -9.05
C LEU A 106 -10.91 2.99 -9.03
N ARG A 107 -12.03 3.22 -9.72
CA ARG A 107 -13.00 2.13 -9.97
C ARG A 107 -12.41 1.03 -10.85
N GLU A 108 -11.64 1.43 -11.85
CA GLU A 108 -10.90 0.54 -12.75
C GLU A 108 -9.57 1.23 -13.12
N CYS A 109 -8.48 0.48 -13.12
CA CYS A 109 -7.18 1.03 -13.55
C CYS A 109 -7.24 1.46 -15.02
N ARG A 110 -6.56 2.55 -15.34
CA ARG A 110 -6.43 3.10 -16.69
C ARG A 110 -5.16 2.62 -17.37
N LEU A 111 -4.14 2.34 -16.58
CA LEU A 111 -2.88 1.79 -17.03
C LEU A 111 -2.96 0.27 -17.23
N PRO A 112 -2.10 -0.32 -18.08
CA PRO A 112 -2.04 -1.76 -18.22
C PRO A 112 -1.77 -2.43 -16.87
N LEU A 113 -2.61 -3.41 -16.53
CA LEU A 113 -2.53 -4.11 -15.26
C LEU A 113 -1.24 -4.91 -15.15
N THR A 114 -0.61 -4.82 -13.99
CA THR A 114 0.52 -5.65 -13.60
C THR A 114 0.02 -6.94 -12.98
N ALA A 115 -0.91 -6.85 -12.03
CA ALA A 115 -1.54 -8.01 -11.41
C ALA A 115 -3.02 -7.75 -11.17
N VAL A 116 -3.81 -8.83 -11.19
CA VAL A 116 -5.27 -8.81 -11.12
C VAL A 116 -5.71 -9.38 -9.78
N GLY A 117 -6.33 -8.58 -8.92
CA GLY A 117 -6.92 -9.03 -7.66
C GLY A 117 -5.94 -9.59 -6.64
N HIS A 118 -4.74 -9.01 -6.57
CA HIS A 118 -3.69 -9.46 -5.65
C HIS A 118 -3.40 -8.47 -4.52
N VAL A 119 -3.91 -7.24 -4.56
CA VAL A 119 -3.70 -6.27 -3.47
C VAL A 119 -4.63 -6.59 -2.31
N ASP A 120 -4.07 -6.68 -1.10
CA ASP A 120 -4.85 -6.87 0.14
C ASP A 120 -5.02 -5.56 0.93
N LEU A 121 -3.99 -4.70 0.93
CA LEU A 121 -3.98 -3.47 1.72
C LEU A 121 -3.33 -2.33 0.95
N ILE A 122 -3.93 -1.14 1.03
CA ILE A 122 -3.42 0.10 0.45
C ILE A 122 -3.17 1.06 1.60
N VAL A 123 -1.92 1.46 1.78
CA VAL A 123 -1.52 2.44 2.80
C VAL A 123 -1.08 3.72 2.10
N THR A 124 -1.76 4.82 2.44
CA THR A 124 -1.48 6.14 1.86
C THR A 124 -1.24 7.20 2.92
N ASP A 125 -0.89 8.40 2.45
CA ASP A 125 -0.77 9.60 3.30
C ASP A 125 -2.12 10.13 3.82
N LEU A 126 -3.25 9.57 3.37
CA LEU A 126 -4.59 9.95 3.82
C LEU A 126 -5.27 8.88 4.67
N GLY A 127 -4.91 7.61 4.50
CA GLY A 127 -5.54 6.52 5.26
C GLY A 127 -5.07 5.12 4.86
N VAL A 128 -5.68 4.13 5.51
CA VAL A 128 -5.47 2.70 5.28
C VAL A 128 -6.76 2.09 4.75
N ILE A 129 -6.68 1.46 3.59
CA ILE A 129 -7.81 0.88 2.88
C ILE A 129 -7.51 -0.61 2.65
N GLU A 130 -8.40 -1.47 3.09
CA GLU A 130 -8.33 -2.92 2.87
C GLU A 130 -9.15 -3.30 1.65
N VAL A 131 -8.58 -4.16 0.81
CA VAL A 131 -9.30 -4.74 -0.32
C VAL A 131 -10.04 -5.96 0.21
N THR A 132 -11.36 -5.96 0.09
CA THR A 132 -12.22 -7.07 0.51
C THR A 132 -12.94 -7.68 -0.69
N SER A 133 -13.56 -8.84 -0.50
CA SER A 133 -14.43 -9.44 -1.51
C SER A 133 -15.61 -8.56 -1.92
N ASN A 134 -15.97 -7.57 -1.09
CA ASN A 134 -17.09 -6.66 -1.35
C ASN A 134 -16.64 -5.31 -1.93
N GLY A 135 -15.33 -5.07 -2.08
CA GLY A 135 -14.75 -3.79 -2.49
C GLY A 135 -13.81 -3.21 -1.42
N LEU A 136 -13.52 -1.92 -1.53
CA LEU A 136 -12.54 -1.23 -0.69
C LEU A 136 -13.12 -0.79 0.64
N LEU A 137 -12.50 -1.18 1.75
CA LEU A 137 -12.90 -0.84 3.11
C LEU A 137 -11.89 0.13 3.74
N LEU A 138 -12.32 1.37 4.01
CA LEU A 138 -11.53 2.34 4.77
C LEU A 138 -11.47 1.91 6.25
N LYS A 139 -10.28 1.51 6.70
CA LYS A 139 -10.02 1.07 8.08
C LYS A 139 -9.49 2.18 8.97
N GLU A 140 -8.64 3.04 8.42
CA GLU A 140 -7.98 4.09 9.17
C GLU A 140 -7.88 5.38 8.37
N MET A 141 -7.99 6.50 9.06
CA MET A 141 -7.71 7.83 8.52
C MET A 141 -6.42 8.38 9.11
N ALA A 142 -5.65 9.10 8.31
CA ALA A 142 -4.50 9.85 8.81
C ALA A 142 -4.94 10.95 9.80
N SER A 143 -4.06 11.28 10.74
CA SER A 143 -4.36 12.28 11.77
C SER A 143 -4.60 13.65 11.15
N GLY A 144 -5.78 14.22 11.41
CA GLY A 144 -6.18 15.53 10.89
C GLY A 144 -6.70 15.51 9.45
N VAL A 145 -6.89 14.32 8.84
CA VAL A 145 -7.58 14.16 7.56
C VAL A 145 -9.05 13.86 7.82
N GLY A 146 -9.94 14.58 7.15
CA GLY A 146 -11.38 14.34 7.22
C GLY A 146 -11.81 13.22 6.27
N LEU A 147 -12.89 12.52 6.62
CA LEU A 147 -13.48 11.49 5.75
C LEU A 147 -13.84 12.06 4.37
N GLU A 148 -14.37 13.28 4.33
CA GLU A 148 -14.73 13.96 3.08
C GLU A 148 -13.52 14.20 2.18
N ASP A 149 -12.34 14.48 2.76
CA ASP A 149 -11.11 14.67 1.98
C ASP A 149 -10.67 13.36 1.33
N ILE A 150 -10.79 12.23 2.02
CA ILE A 150 -10.48 10.91 1.48
C ILE A 150 -11.43 10.59 0.33
N LEU A 151 -12.74 10.76 0.54
CA LEU A 151 -13.76 10.47 -0.47
C LEU A 151 -13.60 11.38 -1.71
N LYS A 152 -13.25 12.66 -1.54
CA LYS A 152 -12.99 13.57 -2.66
C LYS A 152 -11.75 13.20 -3.48
N ASN A 153 -10.76 12.57 -2.84
CA ASN A 153 -9.49 12.20 -3.46
C ASN A 153 -9.43 10.71 -3.86
N THR A 154 -10.54 9.97 -3.70
CA THR A 154 -10.70 8.57 -4.13
C THR A 154 -11.74 8.52 -5.24
N GLU A 155 -11.45 7.83 -6.35
CA GLU A 155 -12.43 7.64 -7.42
C GLU A 155 -13.25 6.36 -7.25
N ALA A 156 -12.67 5.34 -6.61
CA ALA A 156 -13.35 4.12 -6.20
C ALA A 156 -14.42 4.38 -5.13
N ASP A 157 -15.42 3.50 -5.06
CA ASP A 157 -16.39 3.52 -3.97
C ASP A 157 -15.75 2.89 -2.71
N LEU A 158 -15.85 3.58 -1.57
CA LEU A 158 -15.31 3.13 -0.28
C LEU A 158 -16.42 2.75 0.69
N PHE A 159 -16.32 1.55 1.24
CA PHE A 159 -17.03 1.17 2.46
C PHE A 159 -16.29 1.74 3.66
N ILE A 160 -17.03 2.19 4.66
CA ILE A 160 -16.44 2.76 5.89
C ILE A 160 -16.54 1.71 6.98
N SER A 161 -15.41 1.38 7.61
CA SER A 161 -15.41 0.44 8.73
C SER A 161 -16.19 1.00 9.92
N ASP A 162 -17.02 0.17 10.56
CA ASP A 162 -17.69 0.52 11.82
C ASP A 162 -16.68 0.77 12.96
N GLU A 163 -15.46 0.24 12.82
CA GLU A 163 -14.35 0.43 13.75
C GLU A 163 -13.33 1.43 13.23
N LEU A 164 -13.72 2.37 12.34
CA LEU A 164 -12.82 3.35 11.74
C LEU A 164 -11.95 4.06 12.78
N LYS A 165 -10.63 3.92 12.64
CA LYS A 165 -9.64 4.51 13.56
C LYS A 165 -8.97 5.72 12.94
N THR A 166 -8.42 6.57 13.79
CA THR A 166 -7.40 7.53 13.35
C THR A 166 -6.04 6.89 13.56
N ALA A 167 -5.28 6.70 12.48
CA ALA A 167 -3.93 6.18 12.55
C ALA A 167 -3.03 7.21 13.25
N ALA A 168 -2.50 6.89 14.42
CA ALA A 168 -1.58 7.76 15.16
C ALA A 168 -0.22 7.94 14.45
N SER A 169 0.08 7.07 13.48
CA SER A 169 1.35 6.98 12.77
C SER A 169 1.33 7.60 11.36
N ILE A 170 0.19 8.16 10.92
CA ILE A 170 0.02 8.81 9.61
C ILE A 170 -0.43 10.26 9.77
#